data_AF-A0AAQ3QB12-F1
#
_entry.id   AF-A0AAQ3QB12-F1
#
_cell.length_a   1.000
_cell.length_b   1.000
_cell.length_c   1.000
_cell.angle_alpha   90.00
_cell.angle_beta   90.00
_cell.angle_gamma   90.00
#
_symmetry.space_group_name_H-M   'P 1'
#
loop_
_entity.id
_entity.type
_entity.pdbx_description
1 polymer ?
#
loop_
_entity_poly.entity_id
_entity_poly.type
_entity_poly.pdbx_seq_one_letter_code
_entity_poly.pdbx_strand_id
1 'polypeptide(L)'
;MAIEHWLLPLIVAAFCSIYLLGYFVVFRKWSPKHRPEASSCFMSLFHGTPAVLLAIPALLLPRPVRRFAAPNTGLQSLVLDFSTAYFAVDLLHYLFFIPPQASLYVAHHLAALFVFLTCRYLVAHGAFSILVLLVLAEVTSACENAVTLTGLRKTESAVAAKVHRWVTPAFYAAFTVARGLVGPVFFYKMSAYYLSGKARDVIPAWVSTSWIVVVGGAILGSILWISNLWFNFFRVENNVEMNKAIDV
;
A
#
# COMPACT_ATOMS: atom_id res chain seq x y z
N MET A 1 13.81 10.29 -26.25
CA MET A 1 12.94 9.69 -25.23
C MET A 1 13.30 8.20 -25.06
N ALA A 2 14.54 7.89 -24.68
CA ALA A 2 15.08 6.51 -24.68
C ALA A 2 15.80 6.15 -23.35
N ILE A 3 15.69 7.01 -22.34
CA ILE A 3 16.43 6.88 -21.07
C ILE A 3 15.57 6.19 -19.98
N GLU A 4 14.25 6.05 -20.17
CA GLU A 4 13.34 5.66 -19.09
C GLU A 4 13.27 4.15 -18.77
N HIS A 5 13.57 3.24 -19.71
CA HIS A 5 13.36 1.80 -19.48
C HIS A 5 14.43 1.12 -18.60
N TRP A 6 15.60 1.74 -18.42
CA TRP A 6 16.72 1.16 -17.66
C TRP A 6 16.61 1.39 -16.15
N LEU A 7 15.74 2.32 -15.73
CA LEU A 7 15.64 2.69 -14.34
C LEU A 7 14.86 1.66 -13.51
N LEU A 8 13.82 1.05 -14.09
CA LEU A 8 13.01 0.05 -13.37
C LEU A 8 13.85 -1.16 -12.88
N PRO A 9 14.69 -1.81 -13.71
CA PRO A 9 15.56 -2.89 -13.23
C PRO A 9 16.51 -2.47 -12.09
N LEU A 10 17.02 -1.23 -12.13
CA LEU A 10 17.88 -0.70 -11.06
C LEU A 10 17.10 -0.48 -9.76
N ILE A 11 15.88 0.07 -9.83
CA ILE A 11 15.04 0.25 -8.64
C ILE A 11 14.63 -1.12 -8.07
N VAL A 12 14.32 -2.10 -8.93
CA VAL A 12 14.06 -3.49 -8.48
C VAL A 12 15.28 -4.05 -7.75
N ALA A 13 16.49 -3.91 -8.31
CA ALA A 13 17.71 -4.34 -7.65
C ALA A 13 17.94 -3.63 -6.30
N ALA A 14 17.59 -2.35 -6.21
CA ALA A 14 17.65 -1.60 -4.96
C ALA A 14 16.67 -2.16 -3.90
N PHE A 15 15.41 -2.44 -4.25
CA PHE A 15 14.45 -3.05 -3.33
C PHE A 15 14.85 -4.47 -2.92
N CYS A 16 15.35 -5.30 -3.84
CA CYS A 16 15.95 -6.58 -3.51
C CYS A 16 17.10 -6.42 -2.49
N SER A 17 17.98 -5.44 -2.71
CA SER A 17 19.09 -5.17 -1.79
C SER A 17 18.60 -4.74 -0.40
N ILE A 18 17.56 -3.90 -0.33
CA ILE A 18 16.94 -3.46 0.93
C ILE A 18 16.32 -4.66 1.66
N TYR A 19 15.61 -5.54 0.95
CA TYR A 19 15.05 -6.76 1.53
C TYR A 19 16.14 -7.68 2.10
N LEU A 20 17.19 -7.95 1.31
CA LEU A 20 18.32 -8.79 1.75
C LEU A 20 19.08 -8.16 2.92
N LEU A 21 19.24 -6.84 2.94
CA LEU A 21 19.82 -6.11 4.07
C LEU A 21 18.95 -6.27 5.33
N GLY A 22 17.63 -6.12 5.20
CA GLY A 22 16.67 -6.41 6.26
C GLY A 22 16.86 -7.81 6.82
N TYR A 23 16.89 -8.80 5.93
CA TYR A 23 16.93 -10.22 6.29
C TYR A 23 18.24 -10.66 6.95
N PHE A 24 19.38 -10.32 6.32
CA PHE A 24 20.70 -10.81 6.72
C PHE A 24 21.42 -9.92 7.73
N VAL A 25 21.05 -8.63 7.84
CA VAL A 25 21.78 -7.67 8.68
C VAL A 25 20.89 -7.12 9.78
N VAL A 26 19.78 -6.46 9.44
CA VAL A 26 18.92 -5.76 10.42
C VAL A 26 18.24 -6.75 11.37
N PHE A 27 17.57 -7.75 10.82
CA PHE A 27 16.80 -8.74 11.58
C PHE A 27 17.54 -10.06 11.78
N ARG A 28 18.87 -10.08 11.60
CA ARG A 28 19.68 -11.30 11.69
C ARG A 28 19.53 -12.08 13.01
N LYS A 29 19.19 -11.39 14.09
CA LYS A 29 18.97 -11.97 15.44
C LYS A 29 17.52 -12.37 15.71
N TRP A 30 16.59 -12.08 14.80
CA TRP A 30 15.19 -12.48 14.94
C TRP A 30 15.00 -13.94 14.55
N SER A 31 13.92 -14.56 15.03
CA SER A 31 13.61 -15.95 14.70
C SER A 31 13.52 -16.13 13.17
N PRO A 32 13.98 -17.27 12.61
CA PRO A 32 13.82 -17.57 11.18
C PRO A 32 12.37 -17.42 10.68
N LYS A 33 11.39 -17.65 11.57
CA LYS A 33 9.97 -17.50 11.28
C LYS A 33 9.55 -16.04 11.06
N HIS A 34 10.05 -15.10 11.86
CA HIS A 34 9.65 -13.68 11.79
C HIS A 34 10.52 -12.86 10.82
N ARG A 35 11.71 -13.35 10.48
CA ARG A 35 12.68 -12.63 9.63
C ARG A 35 12.13 -12.23 8.25
N PRO A 36 11.48 -13.11 7.46
CA PRO A 36 10.95 -12.74 6.16
C PRO A 36 9.96 -11.56 6.25
N GLU A 37 8.96 -11.67 7.13
CA GLU A 37 7.91 -10.65 7.28
C GLU A 37 8.48 -9.33 7.82
N ALA A 38 9.40 -9.36 8.78
CA ALA A 38 10.09 -8.17 9.25
C ALA A 38 10.90 -7.48 8.13
N SER A 39 11.50 -8.26 7.24
CA SER A 39 12.28 -7.74 6.10
C SER A 39 11.40 -7.12 5.02
N SER A 40 10.23 -7.71 4.75
CA SER A 40 9.18 -7.11 3.92
C SER A 40 8.71 -5.78 4.52
N CYS A 41 8.41 -5.73 5.83
CA CYS A 41 8.05 -4.47 6.49
C CYS A 41 9.13 -3.40 6.39
N PHE A 42 10.40 -3.77 6.57
CA PHE A 42 11.52 -2.85 6.41
C PHE A 42 11.61 -2.32 4.98
N MET A 43 11.47 -3.18 3.97
CA MET A 43 11.41 -2.75 2.57
C MET A 43 10.22 -1.82 2.30
N SER A 44 9.04 -2.14 2.85
CA SER A 44 7.83 -1.32 2.75
C SER A 44 8.03 0.08 3.33
N LEU A 45 8.76 0.23 4.45
CA LEU A 45 9.12 1.54 4.99
C LEU A 45 9.99 2.38 4.03
N PHE A 46 10.91 1.72 3.31
CA PHE A 46 11.73 2.34 2.26
C PHE A 46 10.96 2.61 0.96
N HIS A 47 9.74 2.10 0.83
CA HIS A 47 8.83 2.45 -0.26
C HIS A 47 7.84 3.54 0.18
N GLY A 48 6.99 3.29 1.19
CA GLY A 48 5.83 4.11 1.47
C GLY A 48 6.15 5.57 1.77
N THR A 49 7.16 5.83 2.63
CA THR A 49 7.56 7.21 2.93
C THR A 49 8.15 7.92 1.71
N PRO A 50 9.14 7.37 1.00
CA PRO A 50 9.61 7.96 -0.26
C PRO A 50 8.54 8.10 -1.34
N ALA A 51 7.62 7.13 -1.48
CA ALA A 51 6.55 7.17 -2.46
C ALA A 51 5.62 8.36 -2.23
N VAL A 52 5.21 8.63 -0.98
CA VAL A 52 4.42 9.82 -0.63
C VAL A 52 5.20 11.09 -0.94
N LEU A 53 6.47 11.17 -0.53
CA LEU A 53 7.31 12.35 -0.73
C LEU A 53 7.57 12.66 -2.21
N LEU A 54 7.65 11.63 -3.06
CA LEU A 54 7.80 11.78 -4.51
C LEU A 54 6.45 12.07 -5.21
N ALA A 55 5.36 11.45 -4.75
CA ALA A 55 4.03 11.60 -5.34
C ALA A 55 3.42 12.99 -5.12
N ILE A 56 3.61 13.59 -3.93
CA ILE A 56 3.09 14.93 -3.63
C ILE A 56 3.57 15.98 -4.66
N PRO A 57 4.87 16.18 -4.92
CA PRO A 57 5.33 17.11 -5.94
C PRO A 57 4.88 16.69 -7.36
N ALA A 58 4.81 15.39 -7.66
CA ALA A 58 4.29 14.87 -8.93
C ALA A 58 2.83 15.26 -9.20
N LEU A 59 2.03 15.43 -8.14
CA LEU A 59 0.64 15.87 -8.18
C LEU A 59 0.50 17.40 -8.20
N LEU A 60 1.43 18.13 -7.58
CA LEU A 60 1.29 19.56 -7.33
C LEU A 60 1.95 20.47 -8.38
N LEU A 61 3.12 20.11 -8.90
CA LEU A 61 4.00 21.00 -9.68
C LEU A 61 3.60 21.17 -11.16
N PRO A 62 3.02 20.19 -11.88
CA PRO A 62 2.57 20.39 -13.25
C PRO A 62 1.15 20.98 -13.31
N ARG A 63 1.02 22.28 -13.64
CA ARG A 63 -0.26 23.02 -13.56
C ARG A 63 -1.33 22.71 -14.63
N PRO A 64 -1.07 22.09 -15.80
CA PRO A 64 -2.15 21.58 -16.65
C PRO A 64 -2.53 20.10 -16.44
N VAL A 65 -1.89 19.36 -15.51
CA VAL A 65 -1.97 17.87 -15.43
C VAL A 65 -2.84 17.34 -14.27
N ARG A 66 -3.56 18.21 -13.54
CA ARG A 66 -4.52 17.79 -12.49
C ARG A 66 -5.85 17.33 -13.09
N ARG A 67 -5.80 16.41 -14.06
CA ARG A 67 -6.97 15.83 -14.72
C ARG A 67 -6.83 14.32 -14.75
N PHE A 68 -7.95 13.62 -14.64
CA PHE A 68 -7.98 12.16 -14.59
C PHE A 68 -7.45 11.48 -15.87
N ALA A 69 -7.49 12.14 -17.02
CA ALA A 69 -6.99 11.57 -18.29
C ALA A 69 -5.76 12.30 -18.85
N ALA A 70 -5.09 13.13 -18.06
CA ALA A 70 -3.90 13.85 -18.55
C ALA A 70 -2.75 12.87 -18.85
N PRO A 71 -1.85 13.21 -19.80
CA PRO A 71 -0.62 12.45 -20.03
C PRO A 71 0.22 12.38 -18.76
N ASN A 72 0.87 11.24 -18.55
CA ASN A 72 1.77 11.05 -17.42
C ASN A 72 3.00 11.94 -17.59
N THR A 73 3.34 12.71 -16.56
CA THR A 73 4.63 13.43 -16.53
C THR A 73 5.78 12.49 -16.20
N GLY A 74 7.02 12.87 -16.53
CA GLY A 74 8.21 12.09 -16.15
C GLY A 74 8.30 11.80 -14.65
N LEU A 75 7.93 12.76 -13.79
CA LEU A 75 7.92 12.56 -12.34
C LEU A 75 6.80 11.59 -11.90
N GLN A 76 5.63 11.64 -12.54
CA GLN A 76 4.57 10.65 -12.28
C GLN A 76 4.97 9.25 -12.74
N SER A 77 5.60 9.13 -13.91
CA SER A 77 6.18 7.88 -14.41
C SER A 77 7.24 7.33 -13.47
N LEU A 78 8.12 8.17 -12.91
CA LEU A 78 9.10 7.77 -11.92
C LEU A 78 8.45 7.19 -10.66
N VAL A 79 7.38 7.82 -10.15
CA VAL A 79 6.66 7.31 -8.96
C VAL A 79 5.99 5.96 -9.25
N LEU A 80 5.41 5.81 -10.45
CA LEU A 80 4.85 4.54 -10.90
C LEU A 80 5.93 3.46 -11.00
N ASP A 81 7.07 3.74 -11.63
CA ASP A 81 8.19 2.79 -11.74
C ASP A 81 8.77 2.42 -10.37
N PHE A 82 8.90 3.40 -9.47
CA PHE A 82 9.33 3.18 -8.10
C PHE A 82 8.39 2.25 -7.33
N SER A 83 7.08 2.45 -7.49
CA SER A 83 6.07 1.64 -6.80
C SER A 83 5.90 0.27 -7.45
N THR A 84 5.95 0.17 -8.78
CA THR A 84 5.99 -1.11 -9.51
C THR A 84 7.15 -1.98 -9.04
N ALA A 85 8.35 -1.41 -8.87
CA ALA A 85 9.51 -2.15 -8.39
C ALA A 85 9.29 -2.72 -6.99
N TYR A 86 8.82 -1.90 -6.04
CA TYR A 86 8.51 -2.35 -4.68
C TYR A 86 7.47 -3.48 -4.69
N PHE A 87 6.30 -3.24 -5.30
CA PHE A 87 5.21 -4.21 -5.31
C PHE A 87 5.60 -5.53 -5.98
N ALA A 88 6.49 -5.49 -6.98
CA ALA A 88 7.01 -6.70 -7.62
C ALA A 88 7.90 -7.51 -6.67
N VAL A 89 8.84 -6.86 -5.97
CA VAL A 89 9.73 -7.54 -5.02
C VAL A 89 8.94 -8.07 -3.82
N ASP A 90 7.97 -7.30 -3.31
CA ASP A 90 7.15 -7.70 -2.17
C ASP A 90 6.18 -8.84 -2.54
N LEU A 91 5.64 -8.84 -3.76
CA LEU A 91 4.88 -9.97 -4.27
C LEU A 91 5.71 -11.26 -4.30
N LEU A 92 6.97 -11.20 -4.73
CA LEU A 92 7.87 -12.37 -4.67
C LEU A 92 8.06 -12.83 -3.23
N HIS A 93 8.22 -11.91 -2.28
CA HIS A 93 8.26 -12.26 -0.86
C HIS A 93 7.03 -13.07 -0.43
N TYR A 94 5.82 -12.59 -0.75
CA TYR A 94 4.58 -13.30 -0.40
C TYR A 94 4.47 -14.67 -1.08
N LEU A 95 4.88 -14.79 -2.33
CA LEU A 95 4.81 -16.05 -3.08
C LEU A 95 5.77 -17.13 -2.54
N PHE A 96 6.92 -16.73 -2.00
CA PHE A 96 7.94 -17.68 -1.53
C PHE A 96 7.92 -17.95 -0.02
N PHE A 97 7.56 -16.97 0.80
CA PHE A 97 7.81 -17.03 2.24
C PHE A 97 6.55 -17.01 3.12
N ILE A 98 5.38 -16.66 2.57
CA ILE A 98 4.15 -16.50 3.37
C ILE A 98 3.14 -17.61 3.00
N PRO A 99 2.47 -18.24 3.99
CA PRO A 99 1.54 -19.33 3.71
C PRO A 99 0.36 -18.92 2.80
N PRO A 100 -0.29 -19.90 2.13
CA PRO A 100 -1.41 -19.67 1.19
C PRO A 100 -2.60 -18.86 1.74
N GLN A 101 -2.68 -18.73 3.06
CA GLN A 101 -3.68 -17.96 3.78
C GLN A 101 -3.53 -16.44 3.59
N ALA A 102 -2.40 -15.96 3.05
CA ALA A 102 -2.15 -14.55 2.72
C ALA A 102 -2.63 -14.15 1.30
N SER A 103 -3.64 -14.84 0.78
CA SER A 103 -4.19 -14.62 -0.56
C SER A 103 -4.64 -13.17 -0.82
N LEU A 104 -5.11 -12.45 0.22
CA LEU A 104 -5.51 -11.05 0.11
C LEU A 104 -4.32 -10.12 -0.17
N TYR A 105 -3.16 -10.35 0.45
CA TYR A 105 -1.96 -9.55 0.19
C TYR A 105 -1.44 -9.81 -1.23
N VAL A 106 -1.37 -11.07 -1.65
CA VAL A 106 -0.99 -11.44 -3.02
C VAL A 106 -1.94 -10.80 -4.04
N ALA A 107 -3.26 -10.92 -3.83
CA ALA A 107 -4.26 -10.33 -4.70
C ALA A 107 -4.16 -8.80 -4.75
N HIS A 108 -3.94 -8.14 -3.60
CA HIS A 108 -3.72 -6.70 -3.53
C HIS A 108 -2.49 -6.26 -4.33
N HIS A 109 -1.36 -6.98 -4.20
CA HIS A 109 -0.14 -6.65 -4.91
C HIS A 109 -0.28 -6.85 -6.42
N LEU A 110 -0.93 -7.95 -6.84
CA LEU A 110 -1.25 -8.18 -8.25
C LEU A 110 -2.16 -7.08 -8.81
N ALA A 111 -3.18 -6.66 -8.05
CA ALA A 111 -4.07 -5.57 -8.41
C ALA A 111 -3.32 -4.24 -8.57
N ALA A 112 -2.46 -3.88 -7.61
CA ALA A 112 -1.64 -2.67 -7.68
C ALA A 112 -0.70 -2.70 -8.88
N LEU A 113 0.02 -3.81 -9.09
CA LEU A 113 0.90 -4.00 -10.25
C LEU A 113 0.15 -3.88 -11.57
N PHE A 114 -1.03 -4.51 -11.69
CA PHE A 114 -1.87 -4.40 -12.88
C PHE A 114 -2.20 -2.94 -13.19
N VAL A 115 -2.67 -2.17 -12.20
CA VAL A 115 -3.02 -0.76 -12.38
C VAL A 115 -1.79 0.09 -12.72
N PHE A 116 -0.66 -0.12 -12.04
CA PHE A 116 0.57 0.64 -12.30
C PHE A 116 1.12 0.36 -13.69
N LEU A 117 1.24 -0.92 -14.08
CA LEU A 117 1.81 -1.31 -15.37
C LEU A 117 0.95 -0.82 -16.52
N THR A 118 -0.38 -0.98 -16.43
CA THR A 118 -1.29 -0.50 -17.48
C THR A 118 -1.29 1.03 -17.55
N CYS A 119 -1.27 1.74 -16.41
CA CYS A 119 -1.18 3.20 -16.41
C CYS A 119 0.16 3.71 -16.97
N ARG A 120 1.27 3.06 -16.62
CA ARG A 120 2.64 3.47 -16.98
C ARG A 120 3.05 3.11 -18.41
N TYR A 121 2.75 1.88 -18.83
CA TYR A 121 3.32 1.29 -20.04
C TYR A 121 2.29 1.03 -21.15
N LEU A 122 1.01 0.86 -20.80
CA LEU A 122 -0.02 0.60 -21.81
C LEU A 122 -0.67 1.89 -22.32
N VAL A 123 -1.14 2.76 -21.40
CA VAL A 123 -1.88 3.97 -21.79
C VAL A 123 -1.10 5.26 -21.58
N ALA A 124 -0.07 5.28 -20.73
CA ALA A 124 0.74 6.46 -20.40
C ALA A 124 -0.06 7.72 -20.00
N HIS A 125 -1.28 7.51 -19.50
CA HIS A 125 -2.24 8.55 -19.09
C HIS A 125 -2.89 8.15 -17.75
N GLY A 126 -3.36 9.16 -17.02
CA GLY A 126 -4.20 8.98 -15.83
C GLY A 126 -3.46 8.69 -14.53
N ALA A 127 -2.13 8.86 -14.50
CA ALA A 127 -1.34 8.70 -13.28
C ALA A 127 -1.82 9.60 -12.14
N PHE A 128 -2.40 10.77 -12.42
CA PHE A 128 -2.95 11.66 -11.38
C PHE A 128 -3.88 10.93 -10.40
N SER A 129 -4.89 10.20 -10.90
CA SER A 129 -5.80 9.44 -10.03
C SER A 129 -5.08 8.36 -9.25
N ILE A 130 -4.20 7.62 -9.93
CA ILE A 130 -3.50 6.48 -9.35
C ILE A 130 -2.55 6.93 -8.24
N LEU A 131 -1.85 8.05 -8.43
CA LEU A 131 -0.94 8.60 -7.44
C LEU A 131 -1.66 9.23 -6.24
N VAL A 132 -2.85 9.82 -6.42
CA VAL A 132 -3.66 10.25 -5.26
C VAL A 132 -4.05 9.04 -4.40
N LEU A 133 -4.50 7.95 -5.03
CA LEU A 133 -4.82 6.72 -4.31
C LEU A 133 -3.58 6.08 -3.66
N LEU A 134 -2.43 6.11 -4.34
CA LEU A 134 -1.14 5.68 -3.78
C LEU A 134 -0.80 6.50 -2.54
N VAL A 135 -0.90 7.83 -2.58
CA VAL A 135 -0.65 8.68 -1.40
C VAL A 135 -1.58 8.29 -0.26
N LEU A 136 -2.88 8.15 -0.51
CA LEU A 136 -3.85 7.75 0.51
C LEU A 136 -3.58 6.35 1.08
N ALA A 137 -3.02 5.45 0.27
CA ALA A 137 -2.59 4.14 0.74
C ALA A 137 -1.33 4.24 1.61
N GLU A 138 -0.32 4.97 1.15
CA GLU A 138 1.01 4.96 1.75
C GLU A 138 1.15 5.89 2.96
N VAL A 139 0.29 6.90 3.14
CA VAL A 139 0.33 7.75 4.34
C VAL A 139 0.09 6.97 5.64
N THR A 140 -0.54 5.79 5.57
CA THR A 140 -0.72 4.90 6.72
C THR A 140 0.33 3.80 6.81
N SER A 141 1.20 3.64 5.80
CA SER A 141 2.15 2.53 5.65
C SER A 141 3.18 2.49 6.80
N ALA A 142 3.68 3.64 7.25
CA ALA A 142 4.60 3.68 8.38
C ALA A 142 3.97 3.15 9.68
N CYS A 143 2.71 3.53 9.94
CA CYS A 143 1.96 3.05 11.10
C CYS A 143 1.63 1.56 10.96
N GLU A 144 1.21 1.12 9.77
CA GLU A 144 0.91 -0.28 9.45
C GLU A 144 2.14 -1.18 9.71
N ASN A 145 3.30 -0.80 9.17
CA ASN A 145 4.55 -1.53 9.37
C ASN A 145 5.00 -1.53 10.84
N ALA A 146 4.80 -0.42 11.56
CA ALA A 146 5.09 -0.37 13.00
C ALA A 146 4.17 -1.31 13.81
N VAL A 147 2.87 -1.37 13.48
CA VAL A 147 1.92 -2.30 14.08
C VAL A 147 2.36 -3.75 13.83
N THR A 148 2.74 -4.09 12.59
CA THR A 148 3.19 -5.43 12.23
C THR A 148 4.48 -5.82 12.96
N LEU A 149 5.52 -5.00 12.89
CA LEU A 149 6.82 -5.27 13.53
C LEU A 149 6.70 -5.43 15.06
N THR A 150 5.90 -4.58 15.70
CA THR A 150 5.65 -4.68 17.14
C THR A 150 4.77 -5.89 17.47
N GLY A 151 3.83 -6.23 16.59
CA GLY A 151 2.99 -7.43 16.68
C GLY A 151 3.79 -8.73 16.63
N LEU A 152 4.81 -8.81 15.76
CA LEU A 152 5.72 -9.96 15.66
C LEU A 152 6.53 -10.22 16.93
N ARG A 153 6.71 -9.20 17.77
CA ARG A 153 7.54 -9.28 18.99
C ARG A 153 6.79 -9.06 20.29
N LYS A 154 5.48 -8.86 20.26
CA LYS A 154 4.70 -8.50 21.46
C LYS A 154 4.75 -9.57 22.57
N THR A 155 4.91 -10.84 22.21
CA THR A 155 5.04 -11.94 23.18
C THR A 155 6.46 -12.11 23.72
N GLU A 156 7.45 -11.53 23.03
CA GLU A 156 8.88 -11.66 23.35
C GLU A 156 9.46 -10.40 24.01
N SER A 157 8.74 -9.27 24.00
CA SER A 157 9.21 -8.00 24.52
C SER A 157 8.07 -7.15 25.08
N ALA A 158 8.15 -6.81 26.38
CA ALA A 158 7.19 -5.94 27.05
C ALA A 158 7.14 -4.54 26.42
N VAL A 159 8.28 -4.02 25.94
CA VAL A 159 8.32 -2.75 25.20
C VAL A 159 7.55 -2.87 23.89
N ALA A 160 7.75 -3.95 23.13
CA ALA A 160 7.02 -4.18 21.89
C ALA A 160 5.51 -4.30 22.13
N ALA A 161 5.09 -5.01 23.18
CA ALA A 161 3.69 -5.11 23.57
C ALA A 161 3.07 -3.74 23.90
N LYS A 162 3.80 -2.91 24.67
CA LYS A 162 3.34 -1.56 25.02
C LYS A 162 3.21 -0.70 23.77
N VAL A 163 4.23 -0.65 22.92
CA VAL A 163 4.19 0.14 21.68
C VAL A 163 3.06 -0.34 20.77
N HIS A 164 2.91 -1.66 20.59
CA HIS A 164 1.85 -2.25 19.79
C HIS A 164 0.46 -1.79 20.24
N ARG A 165 0.20 -1.79 21.55
CA ARG A 165 -1.09 -1.35 22.12
C ARG A 165 -1.40 0.12 21.81
N TRP A 166 -0.40 1.00 21.80
CA TRP A 166 -0.60 2.43 21.52
C TRP A 166 -0.71 2.76 20.04
N VAL A 167 0.10 2.11 19.21
CA VAL A 167 0.14 2.41 17.76
C VAL A 167 -1.04 1.80 17.02
N THR A 168 -1.62 0.69 17.53
CA THR A 168 -2.74 -0.01 16.87
C THR A 168 -4.00 0.85 16.71
N PRO A 169 -4.56 1.50 17.76
CA PRO A 169 -5.73 2.36 17.60
C PRO A 169 -5.48 3.56 16.69
N ALA A 170 -4.29 4.16 16.80
CA ALA A 170 -3.88 5.29 15.95
C ALA A 170 -3.81 4.88 14.47
N PHE A 171 -3.23 3.71 14.19
CA PHE A 171 -3.24 3.12 12.86
C PHE A 171 -4.68 2.87 12.37
N TYR A 172 -5.53 2.26 13.19
CA TYR A 172 -6.90 1.96 12.76
C TYR A 172 -7.69 3.21 12.41
N ALA A 173 -7.58 4.26 13.23
CA ALA A 173 -8.24 5.53 12.97
C ALA A 173 -7.73 6.18 11.68
N ALA A 174 -6.40 6.27 11.51
CA ALA A 174 -5.79 6.83 10.31
C ALA A 174 -6.17 6.04 9.05
N PHE A 175 -6.19 4.71 9.12
CA PHE A 175 -6.60 3.82 8.04
C PHE A 175 -8.07 4.00 7.68
N THR A 176 -8.96 4.05 8.68
CA THR A 176 -10.40 4.29 8.46
C THR A 176 -10.62 5.63 7.76
N VAL A 177 -9.93 6.69 8.14
CA VAL A 177 -10.05 8.00 7.47
C VAL A 177 -9.50 7.95 6.04
N ALA A 178 -8.24 7.56 5.88
CA ALA A 178 -7.56 7.63 4.59
C ALA A 178 -8.17 6.66 3.56
N ARG A 179 -8.37 5.39 3.93
CA ARG A 179 -8.79 4.32 3.03
C ARG A 179 -10.28 3.96 3.14
N GLY A 180 -10.92 4.24 4.28
CA GLY A 180 -12.35 3.97 4.50
C GLY A 180 -13.28 5.15 4.18
N LEU A 181 -12.75 6.37 4.07
CA LEU A 181 -13.54 7.57 3.78
C LEU A 181 -12.99 8.37 2.59
N VAL A 182 -11.76 8.89 2.70
CA VAL A 182 -11.19 9.79 1.67
C VAL A 182 -10.96 9.05 0.36
N GLY A 183 -10.41 7.83 0.42
CA GLY A 183 -10.22 6.94 -0.72
C GLY A 183 -11.52 6.68 -1.50
N PRO A 184 -12.60 6.17 -0.86
CA PRO A 184 -13.89 5.96 -1.51
C PRO A 184 -14.49 7.21 -2.16
N VAL A 185 -14.44 8.37 -1.48
CA VAL A 185 -14.94 9.63 -2.04
C VAL A 185 -14.16 10.03 -3.29
N PHE A 186 -12.83 9.89 -3.26
CA PHE A 186 -12.01 10.17 -4.43
C PHE A 186 -12.25 9.16 -5.56
N PHE A 187 -12.35 7.87 -5.23
CA PHE A 187 -12.64 6.79 -6.16
C PHE A 187 -13.98 6.99 -6.88
N TYR A 188 -15.01 7.46 -6.18
CA TYR A 188 -16.29 7.83 -6.80
C TYR A 188 -16.10 8.90 -7.88
N LYS A 189 -15.37 9.98 -7.57
CA LYS A 189 -15.09 11.07 -8.53
C LYS A 189 -14.32 10.58 -9.76
N MET A 190 -13.28 9.77 -9.53
CA MET A 190 -12.48 9.13 -10.58
C MET A 190 -13.36 8.23 -11.47
N SER A 191 -14.17 7.38 -10.86
CA SER A 191 -15.04 6.44 -11.57
C SER A 191 -16.10 7.16 -12.41
N ALA A 192 -16.76 8.17 -11.84
CA ALA A 192 -17.72 9.00 -12.56
C ALA A 192 -17.10 9.68 -13.79
N TYR A 193 -15.86 10.17 -13.66
CA TYR A 193 -15.14 10.76 -14.79
C TYR A 193 -14.90 9.74 -15.92
N TYR A 194 -14.34 8.57 -15.61
CA TYR A 194 -14.06 7.56 -16.62
C TYR A 194 -15.32 7.00 -17.27
N LEU A 195 -16.36 6.72 -16.48
CA LEU A 195 -17.64 6.21 -16.98
C LEU A 195 -18.40 7.22 -17.84
N SER A 196 -18.19 8.53 -17.62
CA SER A 196 -18.78 9.58 -18.47
C SER A 196 -18.26 9.60 -19.91
N GLY A 197 -17.21 8.83 -20.21
CA GLY A 197 -16.61 8.75 -21.55
C GLY A 197 -15.60 9.86 -21.86
N LYS A 198 -15.39 10.82 -20.96
CA LYS A 198 -14.45 11.95 -21.10
C LYS A 198 -12.96 11.58 -21.22
N ALA A 199 -12.63 10.30 -21.11
CA ALA A 199 -11.28 9.78 -21.25
C ALA A 199 -11.10 8.85 -22.45
N ARG A 200 -12.17 8.55 -23.22
CA ARG A 200 -12.16 7.46 -24.23
C ARG A 200 -11.24 7.73 -25.41
N ASP A 201 -10.89 8.99 -25.64
CA ASP A 201 -9.96 9.46 -26.66
C ASP A 201 -8.50 9.05 -26.36
N VAL A 202 -8.15 8.86 -25.09
CA VAL A 202 -6.76 8.58 -24.65
C VAL A 202 -6.61 7.33 -23.79
N ILE A 203 -7.66 6.91 -23.08
CA ILE A 203 -7.69 5.71 -22.25
C ILE A 203 -8.81 4.80 -22.77
N PRO A 204 -8.49 3.60 -23.30
CA PRO A 204 -9.49 2.67 -23.77
C PRO A 204 -10.49 2.31 -22.67
N ALA A 205 -11.77 2.21 -23.01
CA ALA A 205 -12.84 1.99 -22.04
C ALA A 205 -12.64 0.70 -21.20
N TRP A 206 -12.07 -0.35 -21.80
CA TRP A 206 -11.79 -1.59 -21.08
C TRP A 206 -10.71 -1.39 -20.01
N VAL A 207 -9.68 -0.56 -20.27
CA VAL A 207 -8.62 -0.24 -19.31
C VAL A 207 -9.21 0.51 -18.14
N SER A 208 -9.91 1.63 -18.39
CA SER A 208 -10.49 2.42 -17.30
C SER A 208 -11.54 1.65 -16.51
N THR A 209 -12.35 0.81 -17.16
CA THR A 209 -13.33 -0.05 -16.47
C THR A 209 -12.63 -1.10 -15.61
N SER A 210 -11.55 -1.71 -16.11
CA SER A 210 -10.76 -2.66 -15.32
C SER A 210 -10.14 -2.01 -14.08
N TRP A 211 -9.65 -0.77 -14.18
CA TRP A 211 -9.15 -0.02 -13.03
C TRP A 211 -10.25 0.23 -12.00
N ILE A 212 -11.45 0.62 -12.43
CA ILE A 212 -12.59 0.83 -11.53
C ILE A 212 -12.91 -0.46 -10.76
N VAL A 213 -12.99 -1.59 -11.44
CA VAL A 213 -13.30 -2.88 -10.82
C VAL A 213 -12.21 -3.28 -9.82
N VAL A 214 -10.94 -3.22 -10.23
CA VAL A 214 -9.80 -3.64 -9.42
C VAL A 214 -9.63 -2.74 -8.19
N VAL A 215 -9.64 -1.42 -8.37
CA VAL A 215 -9.50 -0.45 -7.28
C VAL A 215 -10.72 -0.50 -6.35
N GLY A 216 -11.93 -0.62 -6.90
CA GLY A 216 -13.15 -0.76 -6.11
C GLY A 216 -13.13 -2.00 -5.23
N GLY A 217 -12.68 -3.14 -5.77
CA GLY A 217 -12.47 -4.37 -4.99
C GLY A 217 -11.44 -4.19 -3.87
N ALA A 218 -10.31 -3.53 -4.14
CA ALA A 218 -9.28 -3.26 -3.14
C ALA A 218 -9.78 -2.33 -2.01
N ILE A 219 -10.58 -1.32 -2.35
CA ILE A 219 -11.21 -0.42 -1.37
C ILE A 219 -12.20 -1.19 -0.49
N LEU A 220 -13.09 -1.99 -1.10
CA LEU A 220 -14.05 -2.80 -0.35
C LEU A 220 -13.34 -3.79 0.59
N GLY A 221 -12.33 -4.49 0.08
CA GLY A 221 -11.49 -5.38 0.89
C GLY A 221 -10.84 -4.65 2.06
N SER A 222 -10.33 -3.44 1.84
CA SER A 222 -9.75 -2.60 2.89
C SER A 222 -10.77 -2.21 3.96
N ILE A 223 -11.99 -1.84 3.57
CA ILE A 223 -13.09 -1.47 4.50
C ILE A 223 -13.51 -2.68 5.34
N LEU A 224 -13.69 -3.84 4.71
CA LEU A 224 -14.05 -5.07 5.42
C LEU A 224 -12.95 -5.49 6.40
N TRP A 225 -11.70 -5.41 5.97
CA TRP A 225 -10.55 -5.74 6.80
C TRP A 225 -10.45 -4.83 8.02
N ILE A 226 -10.50 -3.51 7.85
CA ILE A 226 -10.39 -2.58 8.99
C ILE A 226 -11.60 -2.67 9.92
N SER A 227 -12.80 -2.93 9.39
CA SER A 227 -14.00 -3.15 10.21
C SER A 227 -13.87 -4.39 11.09
N ASN A 228 -13.34 -5.48 10.53
CA ASN A 228 -13.03 -6.69 11.30
C ASN A 228 -11.95 -6.44 12.37
N LEU A 229 -10.93 -5.62 12.07
CA LEU A 229 -9.90 -5.25 13.04
C LEU A 229 -10.47 -4.44 14.22
N TRP A 230 -11.32 -3.44 13.95
CA TRP A 230 -12.03 -2.68 14.98
C TRP A 230 -12.91 -3.58 15.84
N PHE A 231 -13.70 -4.46 15.21
CA PHE A 231 -14.57 -5.39 15.93
C PHE A 231 -13.77 -6.29 16.88
N ASN A 232 -12.66 -6.86 16.41
CA ASN A 232 -11.80 -7.69 17.23
C ASN A 232 -11.14 -6.92 18.38
N PHE A 233 -10.74 -5.66 18.13
CA PHE A 233 -10.13 -4.81 19.14
C PHE A 233 -11.09 -4.53 20.31
N PHE A 234 -12.30 -4.06 20.02
CA PHE A 234 -13.31 -3.78 21.07
C PHE A 234 -13.79 -5.06 21.77
N ARG A 235 -13.91 -6.17 21.05
CA ARG A 235 -14.25 -7.47 21.67
C ARG A 235 -13.22 -7.89 22.72
N VAL A 236 -11.93 -7.72 22.42
CA VAL A 236 -10.86 -8.08 23.37
C VAL A 236 -10.85 -7.13 24.56
N GLU A 237 -11.01 -5.82 24.36
CA GLU A 237 -11.06 -4.85 25.46
C GLU A 237 -12.24 -5.14 26.41
N ASN A 238 -13.44 -5.38 25.88
CA ASN A 238 -14.62 -5.70 26.68
C ASN A 238 -14.43 -6.98 27.52
N ASN A 239 -13.81 -8.02 26.95
CA ASN A 239 -13.55 -9.26 27.68
C ASN A 239 -12.52 -9.06 28.82
N VAL A 240 -11.51 -8.21 28.62
CA VAL A 240 -10.51 -7.89 29.66
C VAL A 240 -11.14 -7.09 30.78
N GLU A 241 -12.01 -6.13 30.47
CA GLU A 241 -12.75 -5.36 31.49
C GLU A 241 -13.70 -6.26 32.29
N MET A 242 -14.43 -7.15 31.61
CA MET A 242 -15.35 -8.08 32.27
C MET A 242 -14.63 -9.06 33.21
N ASN A 243 -13.48 -9.61 32.81
CA ASN A 243 -12.68 -10.48 33.68
C ASN A 243 -12.14 -9.73 34.91
N LYS A 244 -11.68 -8.48 34.74
CA LYS A 244 -11.27 -7.65 35.88
C LYS A 244 -12.42 -7.32 36.84
N ALA A 245 -13.65 -7.22 36.35
CA ALA A 245 -14.82 -6.99 37.17
C ALA A 245 -15.28 -8.23 37.94
N ILE A 246 -14.89 -9.43 37.51
CA ILE A 246 -15.19 -10.71 38.18
C ILE A 246 -14.13 -11.05 39.26
N ASP A 247 -12.91 -10.54 39.10
CA ASP A 247 -11.79 -10.76 40.02
C ASP A 247 -11.72 -9.75 41.20
N VAL A 248 -12.76 -8.91 41.38
CA VAL A 248 -12.91 -7.93 42.47
C VAL A 248 -14.11 -8.29 43.33
#